data_AF-A0AAD7Z3Q5-F1
#
_entry.id   AF-A0AAD7Z3Q5-F1
#
_cell.length_a   1.000
_cell.length_b   1.000
_cell.length_c   1.000
_cell.angle_alpha   90.00
_cell.angle_beta   90.00
_cell.angle_gamma   90.00
#
_symmetry.space_group_name_H-M   'P 1'
#
loop_
_entity.id
_entity.type
_entity.pdbx_description
1 polymer ?
#
loop_
_entity_poly.entity_id
_entity_poly.type
_entity_poly.pdbx_seq_one_letter_code
_entity_poly.pdbx_strand_id
1 'polypeptide(L)'
;MLKNLNQICRHIFKVRPSITSSSVLPIISHIHTSSGMTDKFELPARYHGSEKSVWVEYIQLALEYKPLNLGQGFPDYPPPDYVTKGLAEVVTGENCLLNQYTRGFGHPRLVNAISKLYSKLLNRDINPNTEVLVTAGAYEALLVQF
;
A
#
# COMPACT_ATOMS: atom_id res chain seq x y z
N MET A 1 25.51 -16.81 -18.10
CA MET A 1 25.74 -16.14 -16.80
C MET A 1 24.40 -15.61 -16.32
N LEU A 2 23.74 -16.02 -15.24
CA LEU A 2 24.14 -16.61 -13.96
C LEU A 2 23.13 -17.71 -13.58
N LYS A 3 23.58 -18.97 -13.52
CA LYS A 3 22.91 -20.05 -12.77
C LYS A 3 24.00 -20.60 -11.87
N ASN A 4 24.00 -20.27 -10.57
CA ASN A 4 24.70 -21.01 -9.49
C ASN A 4 24.98 -20.13 -8.27
N LEU A 5 23.97 -19.88 -7.45
CA LEU A 5 24.20 -19.54 -6.04
C LEU A 5 23.50 -20.53 -5.08
N ASN A 6 22.38 -21.13 -5.49
CA ASN A 6 21.61 -22.03 -4.64
C ASN A 6 22.14 -23.48 -4.56
N GLN A 7 23.18 -23.84 -5.33
CA GLN A 7 23.67 -25.22 -5.41
C GLN A 7 24.89 -25.51 -4.52
N ILE A 8 25.49 -24.48 -3.91
CA ILE A 8 26.71 -24.60 -3.09
C ILE A 8 26.40 -24.96 -1.62
N CYS A 9 25.21 -24.64 -1.11
CA CYS A 9 24.88 -24.86 0.30
C CYS A 9 24.54 -26.32 0.68
N ARG A 10 24.42 -27.25 -0.28
CA ARG A 10 24.00 -28.64 -0.01
C ARG A 10 25.14 -29.65 0.13
N HIS A 11 26.40 -29.22 0.12
CA HIS A 11 27.54 -30.14 0.02
C HIS A 11 28.42 -30.29 1.28
N ILE A 12 28.08 -29.68 2.42
CA ILE A 12 29.01 -29.60 3.58
C ILE A 12 28.74 -30.58 4.74
N PHE A 13 27.65 -31.34 4.78
CA PHE A 13 27.45 -32.29 5.89
C PHE A 13 27.00 -33.68 5.46
N LYS A 14 27.99 -34.55 5.23
CA LYS A 14 27.87 -36.02 5.30
C LYS A 14 29.15 -36.56 5.94
N VAL A 15 29.12 -36.97 7.21
CA VAL A 15 29.84 -38.15 7.79
C VAL A 15 29.15 -38.57 9.12
N ARG A 16 28.92 -39.88 9.27
CA ARG A 16 28.30 -40.67 10.38
C ARG A 16 29.28 -40.90 11.57
N PRO A 17 28.86 -41.31 12.81
CA PRO A 17 28.70 -42.75 13.12
C PRO A 17 27.62 -43.13 14.16
N SER A 18 27.29 -44.42 14.12
CA SER A 18 26.44 -45.22 15.01
C SER A 18 27.16 -45.67 16.30
N ILE A 19 26.56 -45.46 17.48
CA ILE A 19 26.87 -46.21 18.73
C ILE A 19 25.57 -46.42 19.54
N THR A 20 25.47 -47.62 20.13
CA THR A 20 24.40 -48.27 20.87
C THR A 20 24.25 -47.85 22.35
N SER A 21 23.00 -47.98 22.86
CA SER A 21 22.58 -48.32 24.25
C SER A 21 23.08 -47.52 25.45
N SER A 22 22.18 -46.79 26.12
CA SER A 22 21.60 -47.15 27.44
C SER A 22 21.00 -45.93 28.16
N SER A 23 19.96 -46.22 28.95
CA SER A 23 19.03 -45.37 29.70
C SER A 23 19.63 -44.37 30.69
N VAL A 24 19.19 -43.09 30.68
CA VAL A 24 18.99 -42.26 31.88
C VAL A 24 17.91 -41.16 31.64
N LEU A 25 17.00 -41.04 32.61
CA LEU A 25 15.87 -40.13 32.90
C LEU A 25 15.74 -38.76 32.16
N PRO A 26 14.50 -38.26 31.90
CA PRO A 26 14.30 -36.95 31.28
C PRO A 26 14.33 -35.84 32.34
N ILE A 27 15.41 -35.06 32.34
CA ILE A 27 15.39 -33.71 32.92
C ILE A 27 14.72 -32.83 31.88
N ILE A 28 13.56 -32.25 32.24
CA ILE A 28 12.86 -31.24 31.44
C ILE A 28 13.78 -30.02 31.35
N SER A 29 14.57 -29.95 30.28
CA SER A 29 15.16 -28.69 29.84
C SER A 29 14.05 -27.92 29.16
N HIS A 30 13.69 -26.76 29.72
CA HIS A 30 13.01 -25.72 28.97
C HIS A 30 13.95 -25.28 27.84
N ILE A 31 13.89 -26.00 26.72
CA ILE A 31 14.41 -25.51 25.46
C ILE A 31 13.48 -24.37 25.08
N HIS A 32 13.87 -23.15 25.42
CA HIS A 32 13.45 -22.00 24.65
C HIS A 32 13.92 -22.29 23.23
N THR A 33 13.01 -22.81 22.39
CA THR A 33 13.20 -22.79 20.96
C THR A 33 13.39 -21.32 20.63
N SER A 34 14.62 -20.93 20.33
CA SER A 34 14.89 -19.64 19.73
C SER A 34 14.13 -19.65 18.41
N SER A 35 12.90 -19.09 18.41
CA SER A 35 12.16 -18.76 17.20
C SER A 35 13.16 -18.08 16.29
N GLY A 36 13.43 -18.74 15.16
CA GLY A 36 14.51 -18.36 14.27
C GLY A 36 14.36 -16.89 13.90
N MET A 37 15.49 -16.26 13.58
CA MET A 37 15.57 -14.89 13.05
C MET A 37 14.68 -14.63 11.81
N THR A 38 13.97 -15.64 11.29
CA THR A 38 12.97 -15.59 10.22
C THR A 38 11.64 -15.00 10.67
N ASP A 39 11.20 -15.24 11.91
CA ASP A 39 9.86 -14.80 12.36
C ASP A 39 9.81 -13.29 12.63
N LYS A 40 10.99 -12.67 12.86
CA LYS A 40 11.10 -11.24 13.20
C LYS A 40 10.60 -10.32 12.08
N PHE A 41 10.63 -10.77 10.84
CA PHE A 41 10.24 -9.98 9.67
C PHE A 41 8.97 -10.49 8.99
N GLU A 42 8.23 -11.39 9.65
CA GLU A 42 6.91 -11.79 9.17
C GLU A 42 5.92 -10.63 9.23
N LEU A 43 4.88 -10.72 8.40
CA LEU A 43 3.81 -9.74 8.40
C LEU A 43 3.13 -9.71 9.77
N PRO A 44 2.75 -8.53 10.30
CA PRO A 44 1.96 -8.46 11.51
C PRO A 44 0.65 -9.26 11.38
N ALA A 45 0.11 -9.76 12.49
CA ALA A 45 -1.12 -10.56 12.53
C ALA A 45 -2.31 -9.95 11.74
N ARG A 46 -2.46 -8.62 11.77
CA ARG A 46 -3.50 -7.89 11.02
C ARG A 46 -3.39 -7.97 9.49
N TYR A 47 -2.26 -8.44 8.98
CA TYR A 47 -1.98 -8.63 7.55
C TYR A 47 -1.80 -10.11 7.18
N HIS A 48 -2.03 -11.05 8.11
CA HIS A 48 -1.95 -12.47 7.78
C HIS A 48 -2.98 -12.81 6.70
N GLY A 49 -2.55 -13.57 5.68
CA GLY A 49 -3.37 -13.88 4.51
C GLY A 49 -3.53 -12.73 3.50
N SER A 50 -2.81 -11.61 3.67
CA SER A 50 -2.82 -10.54 2.68
C SER A 50 -2.00 -10.96 1.45
N GLU A 51 -2.68 -11.06 0.31
CA GLU A 51 -2.05 -11.32 -0.99
C GLU A 51 -2.03 -10.05 -1.87
N LYS A 52 -1.37 -10.14 -3.02
CA LYS A 52 -1.36 -9.04 -3.99
C LYS A 52 -2.75 -8.83 -4.56
N SER A 53 -3.08 -7.58 -4.86
CA SER A 53 -4.34 -7.28 -5.53
C SER A 53 -4.34 -7.79 -6.97
N VAL A 54 -5.53 -8.12 -7.47
CA VAL A 54 -5.77 -8.53 -8.86
C VAL A 54 -5.21 -7.52 -9.88
N TRP A 55 -5.16 -6.25 -9.52
CA TRP A 55 -4.60 -5.19 -10.35
C TRP A 55 -3.13 -5.43 -10.70
N VAL A 56 -2.33 -5.98 -9.78
CA VAL A 56 -0.91 -6.25 -10.02
C VAL A 56 -0.73 -7.27 -11.14
N GLU A 57 -1.57 -8.31 -11.16
CA GLU A 57 -1.53 -9.37 -12.15
C GLU A 57 -2.05 -8.88 -13.52
N TYR A 58 -3.22 -8.25 -13.56
CA TYR A 58 -3.84 -7.84 -14.82
C TYR A 58 -3.11 -6.69 -15.50
N ILE A 59 -2.47 -5.79 -14.74
CA ILE A 59 -1.60 -4.76 -15.33
C ILE A 59 -0.38 -5.40 -16.00
N GLN A 60 0.23 -6.43 -15.40
CA GLN A 60 1.35 -7.13 -16.01
C GLN A 60 0.94 -7.82 -17.31
N LEU A 61 -0.20 -8.51 -17.30
CA LEU A 61 -0.75 -9.15 -18.51
C LEU A 61 -1.07 -8.13 -19.61
N ALA A 62 -1.67 -6.99 -19.26
CA ALA A 62 -1.99 -5.95 -20.23
C ALA A 62 -0.72 -5.36 -20.89
N LEU A 63 0.39 -5.24 -20.15
CA LEU A 63 1.67 -4.77 -20.70
C LEU A 63 2.33 -5.80 -21.62
N GLU A 64 2.21 -7.09 -21.30
CA GLU A 64 2.78 -8.19 -22.09
C GLU A 64 2.06 -8.37 -23.42
N TYR A 65 0.72 -8.48 -23.37
CA TYR A 65 -0.09 -8.84 -24.54
C TYR A 65 -0.63 -7.64 -25.32
N LYS A 66 -0.55 -6.43 -24.76
CA LYS A 66 -1.03 -5.17 -25.35
C LYS A 66 -2.45 -5.29 -25.96
N PRO A 67 -3.43 -5.78 -25.20
CA PRO A 67 -4.79 -5.93 -25.71
C PRO A 67 -5.46 -4.56 -25.90
N LEU A 68 -6.59 -4.54 -26.61
CA LEU A 68 -7.57 -3.48 -26.43
C LEU A 68 -8.07 -3.54 -24.97
N ASN A 69 -7.59 -2.63 -24.14
CA ASN A 69 -7.77 -2.72 -22.70
C ASN A 69 -9.07 -2.04 -22.26
N LEU A 70 -10.13 -2.84 -22.13
CA LEU A 70 -11.42 -2.41 -21.55
C LEU A 70 -11.52 -2.68 -20.04
N GLY A 71 -10.44 -3.14 -19.41
CA GLY A 71 -10.39 -3.45 -17.97
C GLY A 71 -9.97 -2.26 -17.09
N GLN A 72 -9.39 -1.21 -17.67
CA GLN A 72 -8.98 -0.01 -16.93
C GLN A 72 -10.17 0.91 -16.67
N GLY A 73 -10.38 1.25 -15.39
CA GLY A 73 -11.46 2.14 -14.94
C GLY A 73 -11.14 3.64 -15.05
N PHE A 74 -10.32 4.06 -16.01
CA PHE A 74 -9.98 5.47 -16.25
C PHE A 74 -10.03 5.79 -17.75
N PRO A 75 -10.35 7.04 -18.14
CA PRO A 75 -10.43 7.42 -19.54
C PRO A 75 -9.06 7.39 -20.24
N ASP A 76 -9.06 7.03 -21.51
CA ASP A 76 -7.90 7.04 -22.41
C ASP A 76 -7.76 8.34 -23.22
N TYR A 77 -8.58 9.34 -22.90
CA TYR A 77 -8.60 10.68 -23.48
C TYR A 77 -8.29 11.75 -22.41
N PRO A 78 -7.85 12.96 -22.79
CA PRO A 78 -7.44 13.98 -21.84
C PRO A 78 -8.61 14.49 -20.97
N PRO A 79 -8.34 14.89 -19.72
CA PRO A 79 -9.34 15.54 -18.87
C PRO A 79 -9.71 16.94 -19.41
N PRO A 80 -10.80 17.56 -18.93
CA PRO A 80 -11.20 18.89 -19.36
C PRO A 80 -10.11 19.96 -19.13
N ASP A 81 -9.93 20.87 -20.10
CA ASP A 81 -8.87 21.88 -20.12
C ASP A 81 -8.75 22.74 -18.85
N TYR A 82 -9.88 23.07 -18.22
CA TYR A 82 -9.85 23.91 -17.01
C TYR A 82 -9.17 23.19 -15.82
N VAL A 83 -9.15 21.85 -15.82
CA VAL A 83 -8.49 21.05 -14.79
C VAL A 83 -6.98 21.10 -14.99
N THR A 84 -6.51 20.84 -16.21
CA THR A 84 -5.07 20.84 -16.54
C THR A 84 -4.47 22.23 -16.41
N LYS A 85 -5.17 23.27 -16.88
CA LYS A 85 -4.78 24.68 -16.70
C LYS A 85 -4.74 25.06 -15.23
N GLY A 86 -5.76 24.71 -14.46
CA GLY A 86 -5.80 25.01 -13.02
C GLY A 86 -4.64 24.38 -12.25
N LEU A 87 -4.23 23.16 -12.59
CA LEU A 87 -3.03 22.54 -12.00
C LEU A 87 -1.76 23.27 -12.43
N ALA A 88 -1.61 23.58 -13.72
CA ALA A 88 -0.44 24.29 -14.23
C ALA A 88 -0.26 25.66 -13.56
N GLU A 89 -1.35 26.42 -13.41
CA GLU A 89 -1.36 27.73 -12.74
C GLU A 89 -0.88 27.65 -11.28
N VAL A 90 -1.24 26.60 -10.55
CA VAL A 90 -0.80 26.40 -9.17
C VAL A 90 0.70 26.09 -9.11
N VAL A 91 1.21 25.29 -10.05
CA VAL A 91 2.61 24.87 -10.09
C VAL A 91 3.53 26.02 -10.52
N THR A 92 3.15 26.79 -11.55
CA THR A 92 3.97 27.87 -12.12
C THR A 92 3.65 29.25 -11.58
N GLY A 93 2.66 29.36 -10.69
CA GLY A 93 2.20 30.63 -10.14
C GLY A 93 3.21 31.30 -9.21
N GLU A 94 3.05 32.61 -9.02
CA GLU A 94 3.94 33.42 -8.16
C GLU A 94 3.79 33.10 -6.67
N ASN A 95 2.66 32.51 -6.26
CA ASN A 95 2.40 32.17 -4.86
C ASN A 95 3.10 30.87 -4.46
N CYS A 96 4.36 30.98 -4.05
CA CYS A 96 5.17 29.86 -3.57
C CYS A 96 4.56 29.09 -2.39
N LEU A 97 3.65 29.69 -1.61
CA LEU A 97 3.01 29.02 -0.47
C LEU A 97 2.08 27.88 -0.90
N LEU A 98 1.58 27.89 -2.14
CA LEU A 98 0.73 26.82 -2.66
C LEU A 98 1.50 25.50 -2.85
N ASN A 99 2.83 25.56 -2.93
CA ASN A 99 3.71 24.40 -3.00
C ASN A 99 4.22 23.95 -1.60
N GLN A 100 3.76 24.59 -0.54
CA GLN A 100 4.08 24.25 0.85
C GLN A 100 2.91 23.52 1.52
N TYR A 101 3.14 23.04 2.74
CA TYR A 101 2.10 22.39 3.52
C TYR A 101 0.87 23.29 3.71
N THR A 102 -0.29 22.68 3.51
CA THR A 102 -1.59 23.29 3.82
C THR A 102 -2.19 22.71 5.10
N ARG A 103 -3.41 23.10 5.46
CA ARG A 103 -4.15 22.56 6.61
C ARG A 103 -4.31 21.04 6.47
N GLY A 104 -3.98 20.29 7.54
CA GLY A 104 -3.98 18.82 7.53
C GLY A 104 -5.32 18.18 7.15
N PHE A 105 -6.45 18.72 7.63
CA PHE A 105 -7.79 18.20 7.28
C PHE A 105 -8.31 18.67 5.91
N GLY A 106 -7.47 19.35 5.12
CA GLY A 106 -7.76 19.76 3.76
C GLY A 106 -7.52 21.25 3.52
N HIS A 107 -7.12 21.54 2.28
CA HIS A 107 -6.84 22.90 1.83
C HIS A 107 -8.09 23.80 2.00
N PRO A 108 -7.99 24.98 2.67
CA PRO A 108 -9.15 25.82 2.97
C PRO A 108 -10.02 26.16 1.75
N ARG A 109 -9.42 26.49 0.60
CA ARG A 109 -10.15 26.75 -0.65
C ARG A 109 -10.94 25.54 -1.14
N LEU A 110 -10.41 24.33 -0.95
CA LEU A 110 -11.02 23.08 -1.42
C LEU A 110 -12.19 22.68 -0.50
N VAL A 111 -12.01 22.69 0.81
CA VAL A 111 -13.07 22.30 1.76
C VAL A 111 -14.29 23.22 1.68
N ASN A 112 -14.08 24.53 1.46
CA ASN A 112 -15.17 25.48 1.25
C ASN A 112 -15.91 25.22 -0.06
N ALA A 113 -15.20 24.85 -1.14
CA ALA A 113 -15.83 24.51 -2.42
C ALA A 113 -16.66 23.22 -2.32
N ILE A 114 -16.13 22.20 -1.63
CA ILE A 114 -16.82 20.93 -1.37
C ILE A 114 -18.08 21.18 -0.53
N SER A 115 -17.96 21.89 0.61
CA SER A 115 -19.10 22.26 1.45
C SER A 115 -20.17 22.99 0.63
N LYS A 116 -19.81 24.03 -0.13
CA LYS A 116 -20.78 24.78 -0.96
C LYS A 116 -21.52 23.92 -1.98
N LEU A 117 -20.84 22.93 -2.59
CA LEU A 117 -21.45 22.01 -3.55
C LEU A 117 -22.39 21.04 -2.85
N TYR A 118 -21.91 20.33 -1.84
CA TYR A 118 -22.67 19.28 -1.18
C TYR A 118 -23.78 19.82 -0.29
N SER A 119 -23.65 21.03 0.27
CA SER A 119 -24.74 21.66 1.02
C SER A 119 -25.99 21.84 0.15
N LYS A 120 -25.80 22.17 -1.14
CA LYS A 120 -26.89 22.27 -2.11
C LYS A 120 -27.48 20.91 -2.48
N LEU A 121 -26.61 19.93 -2.73
CA LEU A 121 -27.04 18.58 -3.14
C LEU A 121 -27.77 17.83 -2.01
N LEU A 122 -27.34 18.03 -0.77
CA LEU A 122 -27.91 17.38 0.42
C LEU A 122 -28.98 18.23 1.12
N ASN A 123 -29.25 19.44 0.62
CA ASN A 123 -30.19 20.39 1.21
C ASN A 123 -29.98 20.61 2.72
N ARG A 124 -28.71 20.70 3.14
CA ARG A 124 -28.28 20.87 4.53
C ARG A 124 -27.03 21.74 4.54
N ASP A 125 -26.88 22.64 5.51
CA ASP A 125 -25.61 23.36 5.65
C ASP A 125 -24.52 22.43 6.22
N ILE A 126 -23.38 22.36 5.53
CA ILE A 126 -22.24 21.52 5.87
C ILE A 126 -21.08 22.44 6.28
N ASN A 127 -20.62 22.30 7.52
CA ASN A 127 -19.49 23.07 8.03
C ASN A 127 -18.16 22.56 7.44
N PRO A 128 -17.44 23.37 6.65
CA PRO A 128 -16.21 22.95 5.98
C PRO A 128 -15.05 22.62 6.92
N ASN A 129 -15.10 23.08 8.18
CA ASN A 129 -14.03 22.85 9.15
C ASN A 129 -14.22 21.57 9.96
N THR A 130 -15.46 21.12 10.15
CA THR A 130 -15.81 20.02 11.05
C THR A 130 -16.48 18.83 10.37
N GLU A 131 -17.06 19.02 9.17
CA GLU A 131 -17.83 17.99 8.46
C GLU A 131 -17.23 17.64 7.09
N VAL A 132 -16.05 18.18 6.76
CA VAL A 132 -15.32 17.89 5.53
C VAL A 132 -13.88 17.52 5.87
N LEU A 133 -13.44 16.37 5.35
CA LEU A 133 -12.07 15.88 5.41
C LEU A 133 -11.59 15.61 3.98
N VAL A 134 -10.43 16.15 3.61
CA VAL A 134 -9.76 15.82 2.34
C VAL A 134 -8.79 14.68 2.57
N THR A 135 -8.83 13.68 1.71
CA THR A 135 -7.98 12.48 1.73
C THR A 135 -7.30 12.28 0.36
N ALA A 136 -6.29 11.42 0.33
CA ALA A 136 -5.62 10.89 -0.84
C ALA A 136 -6.56 9.94 -1.63
N GLY A 137 -7.56 10.54 -2.26
CA GLY A 137 -8.59 9.83 -3.00
C GLY A 137 -9.60 9.11 -2.10
N ALA A 138 -10.58 8.48 -2.75
CA ALA A 138 -11.65 7.76 -2.06
C ALA A 138 -11.13 6.50 -1.32
N TYR A 139 -10.00 5.93 -1.74
CA TYR A 139 -9.44 4.73 -1.11
C TYR A 139 -8.97 5.01 0.32
N GLU A 140 -8.28 6.13 0.55
CA GLU A 140 -7.92 6.55 1.92
C GLU A 140 -9.17 6.95 2.71
N ALA A 141 -10.16 7.58 2.09
CA ALA A 141 -11.42 7.92 2.77
C ALA A 141 -12.10 6.67 3.35
N LEU A 142 -12.10 5.56 2.60
CA LEU A 142 -12.60 4.28 3.11
C LEU A 142 -11.72 3.76 4.26
N LEU A 143 -10.40 3.84 4.15
CA LEU A 143 -9.48 3.37 5.18
C LEU A 143 -9.69 4.09 6.53
N VAL A 144 -9.81 5.43 6.52
CA VAL A 144 -9.94 6.21 7.76
C VAL A 144 -11.35 6.16 8.38
N GLN A 145 -12.33 5.63 7.64
CA GLN A 145 -13.70 5.45 8.09
C GLN A 145 -13.89 4.18 8.94
N PHE A 146 -13.05 3.16 8.73
CA PHE A 146 -13.07 1.90 9.46
C PHE A 146 -12.14 1.92 10.67
#